data_AF-M8AWV1-F1
#
_entry.id   AF-M8AWV1-F1
#
_cell.length_a   1.000
_cell.length_b   1.000
_cell.length_c   1.000
_cell.angle_alpha   90.00
_cell.angle_beta   90.00
_cell.angle_gamma   90.00
#
_symmetry.space_group_name_H-M   'P 1'
#
loop_
_entity.id
_entity.type
_entity.pdbx_description
1 polymer ?
#
loop_
_entity_poly.entity_id
_entity_poly.type
_entity_poly.pdbx_seq_one_letter_code
_entity_poly.pdbx_strand_id
1 'polypeptide(L)'
;MNKAGSALLCCPFRRGLRALLISVVLPLLDSGRTGGQASGYGDDSGAGGMTALQKHAAFFDRDKDGVVTFSETYAAFRALGFGFASSTLSATFINGVLGPQTRPENDTARMSIYIENIHKGIHGSDSGAYDSQGRFVPDKFDAAFAKHGKTVPDALTSAEVDELIAANRQPSDYAGWAGASAEWKLLYSIGKDEDGLLRKDAARGVYDGSLFARVVQERRASSLEETQA
;
A
#
# COMPACT_ATOMS: atom_id res chain seq x y z
N MET A 1 60.68 -8.97 -8.84
CA MET A 1 59.67 -9.30 -7.82
C MET A 1 58.63 -8.20 -7.87
N ASN A 2 57.50 -8.47 -8.53
CA ASN A 2 56.59 -7.45 -9.04
C ASN A 2 55.49 -7.08 -8.02
N LYS A 3 55.42 -5.77 -7.76
CA LYS A 3 54.28 -4.86 -7.55
C LYS A 3 52.90 -5.38 -7.11
N ALA A 4 52.31 -4.55 -6.25
CA ALA A 4 50.91 -4.04 -6.23
C ALA A 4 49.99 -4.57 -5.13
N GLY A 5 49.97 -3.83 -4.00
CA GLY A 5 48.78 -3.64 -3.19
C GLY A 5 48.04 -2.39 -3.69
N SER A 6 46.83 -2.60 -4.20
CA SER A 6 45.80 -1.61 -4.60
C SER A 6 44.49 -2.42 -4.63
N ALA A 7 43.30 -1.96 -4.28
CA ALA A 7 42.82 -0.67 -3.83
C ALA A 7 41.43 -0.89 -3.22
N LEU A 8 40.98 0.12 -2.47
CA LEU A 8 39.59 0.53 -2.24
C LEU A 8 38.50 -0.22 -3.03
N LEU A 9 37.43 -0.59 -2.33
CA LEU A 9 36.06 -0.38 -2.81
C LEU A 9 35.14 -0.19 -1.61
N CYS A 10 35.05 1.07 -1.16
CA CYS A 10 33.77 1.59 -0.68
C CYS A 10 32.77 1.35 -1.81
N CYS A 11 31.64 0.71 -1.53
CA CYS A 11 30.49 0.73 -2.42
C CYS A 11 29.66 1.98 -2.13
N PRO A 12 29.63 2.99 -3.00
CA PRO A 12 28.58 4.00 -2.96
C PRO A 12 27.40 3.44 -3.78
N PHE A 13 26.35 2.94 -3.14
CA PHE A 13 25.13 2.66 -3.89
C PHE A 13 24.40 3.98 -4.17
N ARG A 14 24.74 4.58 -5.32
CA ARG A 14 24.09 5.75 -5.89
C ARG A 14 22.70 5.39 -6.41
N ARG A 15 21.74 6.22 -5.99
CA ARG A 15 20.66 6.85 -6.79
C ARG A 15 20.14 6.10 -8.01
N GLY A 16 18.83 5.82 -8.01
CA GLY A 16 18.07 5.81 -9.26
C GLY A 16 16.69 5.19 -9.16
N LEU A 17 15.68 5.96 -8.77
CA LEU A 17 14.38 5.88 -9.47
C LEU A 17 13.64 7.21 -9.34
N ARG A 18 13.76 8.03 -10.40
CA ARG A 18 12.77 9.07 -10.70
C ARG A 18 11.59 8.35 -11.34
N ALA A 19 10.49 8.19 -10.60
CA ALA A 19 9.18 7.95 -11.19
C ALA A 19 8.37 9.23 -11.00
N LEU A 20 8.35 10.04 -12.06
CA LEU A 20 7.32 11.03 -12.32
C LEU A 20 6.07 10.28 -12.82
N LEU A 21 4.92 10.97 -12.87
CA LEU A 21 3.64 10.65 -13.54
C LEU A 21 2.52 10.26 -12.55
N ILE A 22 1.27 10.75 -12.62
CA ILE A 22 0.54 11.64 -13.53
C ILE A 22 -0.65 12.21 -12.71
N SER A 23 -1.00 13.48 -12.93
CA SER A 23 -2.24 14.09 -12.45
C SER A 23 -3.46 13.40 -13.06
N VAL A 24 -4.39 12.90 -12.23
CA VAL A 24 -5.80 12.75 -12.58
C VAL A 24 -6.63 13.13 -11.37
N VAL A 25 -7.29 14.29 -11.43
CA VAL A 25 -8.35 14.70 -10.50
C VAL A 25 -9.54 15.11 -11.36
N LEU A 26 -10.63 14.36 -11.31
CA LEU A 26 -11.95 14.79 -11.77
C LEU A 26 -13.02 14.19 -10.82
N PRO A 27 -13.95 14.98 -10.25
CA PRO A 27 -14.98 14.48 -9.36
C PRO A 27 -16.30 14.21 -10.11
N LEU A 28 -17.04 13.17 -9.70
CA LEU A 28 -18.46 13.01 -10.00
C LEU A 28 -19.24 12.94 -8.69
N LEU A 29 -20.27 13.79 -8.60
CA LEU A 29 -21.25 13.90 -7.52
C LEU A 29 -22.50 13.09 -7.91
N ASP A 30 -23.12 12.34 -6.99
CA ASP A 30 -24.55 12.45 -6.62
C ASP A 30 -24.90 11.58 -5.39
N SER A 31 -26.10 11.84 -4.84
CA SER A 31 -26.56 11.80 -3.46
C SER A 31 -27.27 10.49 -3.06
N GLY A 32 -27.26 10.16 -1.75
CA GLY A 32 -28.13 9.11 -1.22
C GLY A 32 -28.03 8.89 0.30
N ARG A 33 -28.82 9.67 1.05
CA ARG A 33 -29.03 9.62 2.51
C ARG A 33 -29.17 8.21 3.09
N THR A 34 -28.52 7.95 4.22
CA THR A 34 -29.10 7.42 5.49
C THR A 34 -28.01 7.26 6.56
N GLY A 35 -28.30 7.66 7.80
CA GLY A 35 -27.29 7.86 8.85
C GLY A 35 -27.13 6.74 9.88
N GLY A 36 -26.19 6.95 10.81
CA GLY A 36 -26.19 6.34 12.14
C GLY A 36 -24.89 5.67 12.63
N GLN A 37 -24.08 6.47 13.35
CA GLN A 37 -23.19 6.18 14.49
C GLN A 37 -22.11 5.08 14.45
N ALA A 38 -20.87 5.54 14.69
CA ALA A 38 -19.65 4.78 14.91
C ALA A 38 -19.55 4.20 16.34
N SER A 39 -19.07 2.96 16.47
CA SER A 39 -18.63 2.39 17.74
C SER A 39 -17.51 1.35 17.56
N GLY A 40 -16.42 1.55 18.31
CA GLY A 40 -15.55 0.54 18.95
C GLY A 40 -14.94 -0.57 18.08
N TYR A 41 -13.65 -0.46 17.77
CA TYR A 41 -12.90 -1.43 16.96
C TYR A 41 -12.20 -2.51 17.81
N GLY A 42 -12.58 -3.77 17.57
CA GLY A 42 -11.94 -4.99 18.07
C GLY A 42 -11.44 -5.89 16.93
N ASP A 43 -10.67 -6.91 17.30
CA ASP A 43 -9.90 -7.81 16.43
C ASP A 43 -10.77 -8.76 15.59
N ASP A 44 -10.21 -9.25 14.48
CA ASP A 44 -10.79 -9.89 13.28
C ASP A 44 -12.21 -10.46 13.33
N SER A 45 -12.88 -10.30 12.19
CA SER A 45 -14.02 -11.09 11.67
C SER A 45 -15.38 -10.40 11.79
N GLY A 46 -16.24 -10.69 10.82
CA GLY A 46 -17.56 -10.08 10.68
C GLY A 46 -18.38 -10.02 11.96
N ALA A 47 -19.18 -8.96 12.04
CA ALA A 47 -20.12 -8.59 13.10
C ALA A 47 -19.55 -8.07 14.43
N GLY A 48 -18.23 -7.98 14.61
CA GLY A 48 -17.64 -7.33 15.81
C GLY A 48 -16.21 -6.82 15.71
N GLY A 49 -15.52 -7.01 14.58
CA GLY A 49 -14.13 -6.55 14.41
C GLY A 49 -13.82 -5.98 13.02
N MET A 50 -12.61 -5.42 12.87
CA MET A 50 -12.15 -4.81 11.62
C MET A 50 -12.02 -5.84 10.48
N THR A 51 -12.41 -5.45 9.27
CA THR A 51 -12.07 -6.19 8.05
C THR A 51 -10.58 -6.10 7.74
N ALA A 52 -10.08 -6.96 6.85
CA ALA A 52 -8.67 -6.94 6.44
C ALA A 52 -8.27 -5.55 5.88
N LEU A 53 -9.11 -4.97 5.01
CA LEU A 53 -8.87 -3.62 4.47
C LEU A 53 -8.92 -2.53 5.55
N GLN A 54 -9.77 -2.68 6.57
CA GLN A 54 -9.77 -1.76 7.72
C GLN A 54 -8.49 -1.88 8.53
N LYS A 55 -7.97 -3.09 8.75
CA LYS A 55 -6.67 -3.32 9.40
C LYS A 55 -5.50 -2.74 8.60
N HIS A 56 -5.52 -2.92 7.28
CA HIS A 56 -4.59 -2.28 6.36
C HIS A 56 -4.59 -0.76 6.55
N ALA A 57 -5.76 -0.13 6.58
CA ALA A 57 -5.87 1.32 6.77
C ALA A 57 -5.48 1.76 8.19
N ALA A 58 -5.78 0.95 9.20
CA ALA A 58 -5.45 1.22 10.60
C ALA A 58 -3.95 1.29 10.90
N PHE A 59 -3.09 0.75 10.02
CA PHE A 59 -1.64 1.00 10.11
C PHE A 59 -1.31 2.49 10.02
N PHE A 60 -2.07 3.24 9.22
CA PHE A 60 -1.83 4.66 8.98
C PHE A 60 -2.44 5.53 10.09
N ASP A 61 -3.51 5.09 10.75
CA ASP A 61 -4.17 5.78 11.87
C ASP A 61 -3.34 5.69 13.15
N ARG A 62 -2.61 6.75 13.46
CA ARG A 62 -1.57 6.72 14.49
C ARG A 62 -2.15 6.96 15.88
N ASP A 63 -3.17 7.80 15.98
CA ASP A 63 -3.84 8.11 17.24
C ASP A 63 -5.05 7.22 17.53
N LYS A 64 -5.44 6.37 16.56
CA LYS A 64 -6.47 5.33 16.67
C LYS A 64 -7.87 5.89 16.82
N ASP A 65 -8.14 7.04 16.22
CA ASP A 65 -9.46 7.67 16.22
C ASP A 65 -10.39 7.16 15.10
N GLY A 66 -9.88 6.31 14.20
CA GLY A 66 -10.60 5.76 13.06
C GLY A 66 -10.52 6.63 11.80
N VAL A 67 -9.72 7.70 11.81
CA VAL A 67 -9.58 8.68 10.73
C VAL A 67 -8.12 8.88 10.36
N VAL A 68 -7.73 8.50 9.15
CA VAL A 68 -6.37 8.76 8.66
C VAL A 68 -6.29 10.16 8.06
N THR A 69 -5.54 11.04 8.71
CA THR A 69 -5.26 12.39 8.24
C THR A 69 -4.12 12.43 7.21
N PHE A 70 -3.99 13.54 6.49
CA PHE A 70 -2.87 13.76 5.58
C PHE A 70 -1.51 13.62 6.29
N SER A 71 -1.38 14.18 7.50
CA SER A 71 -0.15 14.13 8.29
C SER A 71 0.23 12.71 8.68
N GLU A 72 -0.75 11.87 8.93
CA GLU A 72 -0.54 10.47 9.30
C GLU A 72 -0.13 9.63 8.11
N THR A 73 -0.80 9.78 6.96
CA THR A 73 -0.34 9.17 5.71
C THR A 73 1.09 9.60 5.40
N TYR A 74 1.39 10.90 5.49
CA TYR A 74 2.74 11.40 5.29
C TYR A 74 3.74 10.74 6.25
N ALA A 75 3.43 10.70 7.55
CA ALA A 75 4.30 10.12 8.57
C ALA A 75 4.53 8.61 8.34
N ALA A 76 3.50 7.87 7.94
CA ALA A 76 3.59 6.45 7.60
C ALA A 76 4.53 6.22 6.41
N PHE A 77 4.41 7.00 5.33
CA PHE A 77 5.35 6.89 4.20
C PHE A 77 6.79 7.25 4.60
N ARG A 78 6.99 8.25 5.47
CA ARG A 78 8.31 8.54 6.03
C ARG A 78 8.87 7.36 6.83
N ALA A 79 8.03 6.71 7.64
CA ALA A 79 8.42 5.51 8.41
C ALA A 79 8.76 4.32 7.51
N LEU A 80 8.07 4.16 6.38
CA LEU A 80 8.35 3.15 5.35
C LEU A 80 9.63 3.46 4.54
N GLY A 81 10.30 4.59 4.78
CA GLY A 81 11.57 4.94 4.16
C GLY A 81 11.47 5.88 2.95
N PHE A 82 10.28 6.38 2.63
CA PHE A 82 10.10 7.33 1.53
C PHE A 82 10.69 8.69 1.87
N GLY A 83 11.27 9.37 0.87
CA GLY A 83 11.77 10.74 0.96
C GLY A 83 10.67 11.76 1.26
N PHE A 84 11.05 13.00 1.59
CA PHE A 84 10.09 14.09 1.85
C PHE A 84 9.12 14.26 0.69
N ALA A 85 9.65 14.43 -0.53
CA ALA A 85 8.84 14.69 -1.72
C ALA A 85 7.89 13.53 -2.06
N SER A 86 8.39 12.29 -2.04
CA SER A 86 7.55 11.11 -2.32
C SER A 86 6.48 10.90 -1.24
N SER A 87 6.79 11.17 0.03
CA SER A 87 5.79 11.04 1.11
C SER A 87 4.68 12.09 0.97
N THR A 88 5.03 13.32 0.62
CA THR A 88 4.06 14.39 0.35
C THR A 88 3.17 14.04 -0.85
N LEU A 89 3.76 13.53 -1.94
CA LEU A 89 3.01 13.12 -3.13
C LEU A 89 2.07 11.95 -2.84
N SER A 90 2.54 10.91 -2.12
CA SER A 90 1.71 9.78 -1.70
C SER A 90 0.54 10.23 -0.82
N ALA A 91 0.80 11.04 0.21
CA ALA A 91 -0.24 11.56 1.08
C ALA A 91 -1.27 12.42 0.32
N THR A 92 -0.81 13.25 -0.62
CA THR A 92 -1.71 14.06 -1.46
C THR A 92 -2.61 13.18 -2.32
N PHE A 93 -2.05 12.15 -2.96
CA PHE A 93 -2.81 11.25 -3.81
C PHE A 93 -3.79 10.40 -3.01
N ILE A 94 -3.32 9.71 -1.97
CA ILE A 94 -4.13 8.79 -1.16
C ILE A 94 -5.26 9.54 -0.45
N ASN A 95 -4.96 10.60 0.29
CA ASN A 95 -5.99 11.38 1.00
C ASN A 95 -6.90 12.14 0.03
N GLY A 96 -6.38 12.62 -1.09
CA GLY A 96 -7.17 13.34 -2.10
C GLY A 96 -8.16 12.45 -2.84
N VAL A 97 -7.82 11.17 -3.07
CA VAL A 97 -8.70 10.19 -3.73
C VAL A 97 -9.65 9.54 -2.73
N LEU A 98 -9.13 9.00 -1.62
CA LEU A 98 -9.93 8.23 -0.66
C LEU A 98 -10.73 9.11 0.30
N GLY A 99 -10.27 10.33 0.57
CA GLY A 99 -10.95 11.25 1.48
C GLY A 99 -12.41 11.49 1.07
N PRO A 100 -12.68 11.98 -0.15
CA PRO A 100 -14.05 12.19 -0.63
C PRO A 100 -14.90 10.91 -0.69
N GLN A 101 -14.29 9.76 -0.96
CA GLN A 101 -15.00 8.47 -1.11
C GLN A 101 -15.45 7.88 0.23
N THR A 102 -14.62 8.04 1.26
CA THR A 102 -14.85 7.45 2.59
C THR A 102 -15.57 8.40 3.55
N ARG A 103 -15.65 9.70 3.22
CA ARG A 103 -16.26 10.72 4.06
C ARG A 103 -17.73 10.45 4.38
N PRO A 104 -18.13 10.44 5.66
CA PRO A 104 -19.53 10.43 6.08
C PRO A 104 -20.30 11.65 5.55
N GLU A 105 -21.61 11.52 5.35
CA GLU A 105 -22.45 12.61 4.80
C GLU A 105 -22.44 13.89 5.66
N ASN A 106 -22.29 13.74 6.97
CA ASN A 106 -22.30 14.82 7.95
C ASN A 106 -20.92 15.44 8.18
N ASP A 107 -19.88 14.99 7.47
CA ASP A 107 -18.52 15.52 7.61
C ASP A 107 -18.10 16.37 6.41
N THR A 108 -17.25 17.37 6.67
CA THR A 108 -16.74 18.30 5.65
C THR A 108 -15.25 18.12 5.35
N ALA A 109 -14.51 17.34 6.14
CA ALA A 109 -13.08 17.11 5.97
C ALA A 109 -12.79 16.32 4.68
N ARG A 110 -12.29 17.01 3.64
CA ARG A 110 -12.09 16.43 2.30
C ARG A 110 -10.84 15.57 2.15
N MET A 111 -9.89 15.69 3.08
CA MET A 111 -8.59 15.00 3.05
C MET A 111 -8.44 13.98 4.18
N SER A 112 -9.53 13.65 4.87
CA SER A 112 -9.55 12.67 5.94
C SER A 112 -10.14 11.36 5.40
N ILE A 113 -9.46 10.25 5.65
CA ILE A 113 -9.91 8.92 5.23
C ILE A 113 -10.57 8.25 6.42
N TYR A 114 -11.83 7.86 6.28
CA TYR A 114 -12.58 7.23 7.36
C TYR A 114 -12.49 5.72 7.22
N ILE A 115 -11.82 5.07 8.18
CA ILE A 115 -11.54 3.62 8.14
C ILE A 115 -12.84 2.82 8.08
N GLU A 116 -13.88 3.24 8.79
CA GLU A 116 -15.21 2.61 8.75
C GLU A 116 -15.73 2.42 7.31
N ASN A 117 -15.49 3.41 6.45
CA ASN A 117 -15.98 3.47 5.08
C ASN A 117 -14.93 3.08 4.03
N ILE A 118 -13.76 2.56 4.42
CA ILE A 118 -12.64 2.33 3.50
C ILE A 118 -12.96 1.40 2.34
N HIS A 119 -13.91 0.47 2.52
CA HIS A 119 -14.40 -0.41 1.47
C HIS A 119 -14.97 0.33 0.26
N LYS A 120 -15.40 1.60 0.42
CA LYS A 120 -15.83 2.47 -0.70
C LYS A 120 -14.68 2.90 -1.61
N GLY A 121 -13.43 2.75 -1.16
CA GLY A 121 -12.23 3.01 -1.94
C GLY A 121 -11.81 1.85 -2.84
N ILE A 122 -12.46 0.68 -2.74
CA ILE A 122 -12.20 -0.46 -3.61
C ILE A 122 -12.61 -0.08 -5.03
N HIS A 123 -11.71 -0.30 -5.98
CA HIS A 123 -11.91 0.04 -7.38
C HIS A 123 -11.74 -1.17 -8.30
N GLY A 124 -12.19 -1.04 -9.55
CA GLY A 124 -11.97 -2.04 -10.57
C GLY A 124 -10.47 -2.24 -10.90
N SER A 125 -10.20 -3.28 -11.68
CA SER A 125 -8.83 -3.61 -12.15
C SER A 125 -7.81 -3.97 -11.06
N ASP A 126 -8.24 -4.08 -9.81
CA ASP A 126 -7.44 -4.55 -8.69
C ASP A 126 -7.21 -6.08 -8.74
N SER A 127 -6.69 -6.66 -7.66
CA SER A 127 -6.49 -8.11 -7.57
C SER A 127 -7.77 -8.91 -7.29
N GLY A 128 -8.85 -8.25 -6.85
CA GLY A 128 -10.04 -8.88 -6.30
C GLY A 128 -9.80 -9.68 -5.02
N ALA A 129 -8.65 -9.51 -4.36
CA ALA A 129 -8.32 -10.20 -3.11
C ALA A 129 -8.89 -9.49 -1.86
N TYR A 130 -9.55 -8.34 -2.04
CA TYR A 130 -10.61 -7.88 -1.15
C TYR A 130 -11.97 -8.13 -1.82
N ASP A 131 -12.96 -8.55 -1.04
CA ASP A 131 -14.35 -8.49 -1.50
C ASP A 131 -14.91 -7.07 -1.38
N SER A 132 -16.15 -6.85 -1.82
CA SER A 132 -16.80 -5.53 -1.81
C SER A 132 -17.00 -4.91 -0.42
N GLN A 133 -16.72 -5.66 0.65
CA GLN A 133 -16.77 -5.17 2.03
C GLN A 133 -15.37 -5.06 2.66
N GLY A 134 -14.31 -5.26 1.87
CA GLY A 134 -12.93 -5.19 2.34
C GLY A 134 -12.46 -6.43 3.11
N ARG A 135 -13.18 -7.56 3.03
CA ARG A 135 -12.73 -8.82 3.62
C ARG A 135 -11.74 -9.49 2.67
N PHE A 136 -10.68 -10.07 3.22
CA PHE A 136 -9.67 -10.75 2.42
C PHE A 136 -10.24 -12.03 1.77
N VAL A 137 -9.90 -12.28 0.51
CA VAL A 137 -10.32 -13.46 -0.26
C VAL A 137 -9.08 -14.29 -0.62
N PRO A 138 -8.72 -15.29 0.22
CA PRO A 138 -7.49 -16.08 0.05
C PRO A 138 -7.38 -16.73 -1.33
N ASP A 139 -8.48 -17.29 -1.85
CA ASP A 139 -8.48 -17.99 -3.14
C ASP A 139 -8.10 -17.06 -4.31
N LYS A 140 -8.51 -15.80 -4.27
CA LYS A 140 -8.18 -14.79 -5.31
C LYS A 140 -6.71 -14.41 -5.23
N PHE A 141 -6.20 -14.22 -4.02
CA PHE A 141 -4.79 -13.96 -3.77
C PHE A 141 -3.91 -15.13 -4.21
N ASP A 142 -4.27 -16.35 -3.82
CA ASP A 142 -3.53 -17.57 -4.16
C ASP A 142 -3.54 -17.83 -5.67
N ALA A 143 -4.68 -17.61 -6.33
CA ALA A 143 -4.79 -17.71 -7.79
C ALA A 143 -3.90 -16.69 -8.53
N ALA A 144 -3.74 -15.47 -7.99
CA ALA A 144 -2.87 -14.47 -8.60
C ALA A 144 -1.41 -14.92 -8.62
N PHE A 145 -0.90 -15.44 -7.49
CA PHE A 145 0.46 -15.99 -7.41
C PHE A 145 0.62 -17.25 -8.27
N ALA A 146 -0.35 -18.16 -8.25
CA ALA A 146 -0.29 -19.37 -9.08
C ALA A 146 -0.28 -19.06 -10.59
N LYS A 147 -0.97 -17.99 -11.01
CA LYS A 147 -1.06 -17.59 -12.42
C LYS A 147 0.18 -16.82 -12.90
N HIS A 148 0.71 -15.94 -12.07
CA HIS A 148 1.75 -14.98 -12.49
C HIS A 148 3.14 -15.28 -11.95
N GLY A 149 3.29 -16.00 -10.83
CA GLY A 149 4.59 -16.43 -10.28
C GLY A 149 5.16 -17.61 -11.03
N LYS A 150 5.76 -17.36 -12.20
CA LYS A 150 6.26 -18.38 -13.13
C LYS A 150 7.74 -18.68 -12.93
N THR A 151 8.49 -17.72 -12.39
CA THR A 151 9.95 -17.79 -12.26
C THR A 151 10.38 -18.54 -11.02
N VAL A 152 9.78 -18.22 -9.87
CA VAL A 152 10.06 -18.85 -8.58
C VAL A 152 8.73 -19.17 -7.90
N PRO A 153 8.53 -20.41 -7.39
CA PRO A 153 7.33 -20.76 -6.65
C PRO A 153 7.06 -19.77 -5.50
N ASP A 154 5.78 -19.40 -5.34
CA ASP A 154 5.31 -18.48 -4.30
C ASP A 154 6.05 -17.13 -4.27
N ALA A 155 6.46 -16.62 -5.43
CA ALA A 155 7.03 -15.28 -5.55
C ALA A 155 6.69 -14.61 -6.88
N LEU A 156 6.79 -13.29 -6.91
CA LEU A 156 6.69 -12.47 -8.12
C LEU A 156 7.97 -11.65 -8.31
N THR A 157 8.52 -11.70 -9.51
CA THR A 157 9.50 -10.72 -9.99
C THR A 157 8.81 -9.40 -10.38
N SER A 158 9.57 -8.32 -10.58
CA SER A 158 9.01 -7.04 -11.07
C SER A 158 8.24 -7.21 -12.38
N ALA A 159 8.73 -8.06 -13.29
CA ALA A 159 8.10 -8.28 -14.58
C ALA A 159 6.77 -9.03 -14.44
N GLU A 160 6.70 -9.99 -13.52
CA GLU A 160 5.47 -10.74 -13.22
C GLU A 160 4.45 -9.88 -12.46
N VAL A 161 4.90 -8.91 -11.66
CA VAL A 161 4.03 -7.86 -11.11
C VAL A 161 3.43 -6.99 -12.21
N ASP A 162 4.24 -6.52 -13.18
CA ASP A 162 3.74 -5.76 -14.33
C ASP A 162 2.76 -6.59 -15.18
N GLU A 163 3.02 -7.90 -15.35
CA GLU A 163 2.10 -8.83 -16.01
C GLU A 163 0.77 -8.97 -15.26
N LEU A 164 0.81 -9.14 -13.94
CA LEU A 164 -0.38 -9.22 -13.08
C LEU A 164 -1.23 -7.96 -13.22
N ILE A 165 -0.61 -6.78 -13.09
CA ILE A 165 -1.29 -5.49 -13.26
C ILE A 165 -1.94 -5.40 -14.64
N ALA A 166 -1.23 -5.77 -15.70
CA ALA A 166 -1.76 -5.72 -17.07
C ALA A 166 -2.93 -6.70 -17.27
N ALA A 167 -2.85 -7.90 -16.71
CA ALA A 167 -3.84 -8.95 -16.85
C ALA A 167 -5.17 -8.64 -16.15
N ASN A 168 -5.15 -7.80 -15.11
CA ASN A 168 -6.35 -7.44 -14.34
C ASN A 168 -7.10 -6.22 -14.89
N ARG A 169 -6.55 -5.51 -15.88
CA ARG A 169 -7.17 -4.31 -16.45
C ARG A 169 -8.56 -4.59 -17.00
N GLN A 170 -9.56 -3.90 -16.44
CA GLN A 170 -10.92 -3.90 -16.99
C GLN A 170 -11.03 -2.86 -18.11
N PRO A 171 -11.77 -3.13 -19.21
CA PRO A 171 -11.93 -2.18 -20.30
C PRO A 171 -12.40 -0.79 -19.81
N SER A 172 -11.74 0.26 -20.28
CA SER A 172 -12.05 1.67 -19.98
C SER A 172 -11.89 2.12 -18.52
N ASP A 173 -11.39 1.27 -17.61
CA ASP A 173 -11.16 1.61 -16.21
C ASP A 173 -9.79 2.27 -15.96
N TYR A 174 -9.54 3.41 -16.61
CA TYR A 174 -8.23 4.07 -16.57
C TYR A 174 -7.80 4.48 -15.14
N ALA A 175 -8.76 4.86 -14.29
CA ALA A 175 -8.50 5.20 -12.89
C ALA A 175 -8.09 3.97 -12.09
N GLY A 176 -8.82 2.85 -12.21
CA GLY A 176 -8.46 1.59 -11.57
C GLY A 176 -7.12 1.04 -12.06
N TRP A 177 -6.78 1.22 -13.35
CA TRP A 177 -5.46 0.84 -13.86
C TRP A 177 -4.32 1.60 -13.18
N ALA A 178 -4.49 2.91 -13.00
CA ALA A 178 -3.50 3.74 -12.32
C ALA A 178 -3.38 3.38 -10.83
N GLY A 179 -4.52 3.19 -10.15
CA GLY A 179 -4.59 2.74 -8.76
C GLY A 179 -3.87 1.40 -8.55
N ALA A 180 -4.30 0.35 -9.27
CA ALA A 180 -3.70 -0.98 -9.18
C ALA A 180 -2.20 -0.96 -9.52
N SER A 181 -1.78 -0.14 -10.49
CA SER A 181 -0.36 0.01 -10.81
C SER A 181 0.44 0.63 -9.66
N ALA A 182 -0.10 1.66 -9.01
CA ALA A 182 0.56 2.32 -7.89
C ALA A 182 0.65 1.39 -6.67
N GLU A 183 -0.43 0.69 -6.35
CA GLU A 183 -0.51 -0.25 -5.23
C GLU A 183 0.49 -1.40 -5.37
N TRP A 184 0.47 -2.11 -6.51
CA TRP A 184 1.35 -3.26 -6.72
C TRP A 184 2.82 -2.87 -6.83
N LYS A 185 3.14 -1.70 -7.42
CA LYS A 185 4.53 -1.22 -7.49
C LYS A 185 5.05 -0.75 -6.14
N LEU A 186 4.20 -0.13 -5.33
CA LEU A 186 4.53 0.21 -3.95
C LEU A 186 4.80 -1.06 -3.14
N LEU A 187 3.89 -2.03 -3.21
CA LEU A 187 4.03 -3.33 -2.56
C LEU A 187 5.34 -4.01 -2.94
N TYR A 188 5.64 -4.11 -4.24
CA TYR A 188 6.90 -4.68 -4.72
C TYR A 188 8.11 -3.91 -4.19
N SER A 189 8.06 -2.58 -4.19
CA SER A 189 9.18 -1.74 -3.74
C SER A 189 9.53 -1.93 -2.27
N ILE A 190 8.55 -2.19 -1.40
CA ILE A 190 8.78 -2.34 0.05
C ILE A 190 8.85 -3.80 0.52
N GLY A 191 8.28 -4.72 -0.25
CA GLY A 191 8.08 -6.10 0.16
C GLY A 191 8.99 -7.12 -0.53
N LYS A 192 9.70 -6.74 -1.60
CA LYS A 192 10.66 -7.63 -2.26
C LYS A 192 11.87 -7.92 -1.37
N ASP A 193 12.39 -9.14 -1.47
CA ASP A 193 13.63 -9.54 -0.81
C ASP A 193 14.88 -9.03 -1.55
N GLU A 194 16.07 -9.41 -1.04
CA GLU A 194 17.37 -9.02 -1.59
C GLU A 194 17.61 -9.57 -3.01
N ASP A 195 17.00 -10.72 -3.33
CA ASP A 195 17.04 -11.34 -4.66
C ASP A 195 16.07 -10.67 -5.65
N GLY A 196 15.29 -9.68 -5.18
CA GLY A 196 14.30 -8.99 -6.00
C GLY A 196 13.02 -9.78 -6.19
N LEU A 197 12.67 -10.65 -5.25
CA LEU A 197 11.47 -11.47 -5.27
C LEU A 197 10.46 -10.96 -4.25
N LEU A 198 9.26 -10.60 -4.70
CA LEU A 198 8.13 -10.35 -3.81
C LEU A 198 7.54 -11.71 -3.41
N ARG A 199 7.94 -12.19 -2.23
CA ARG A 199 7.43 -13.46 -1.68
C ARG A 199 5.95 -13.36 -1.32
N LYS A 200 5.23 -14.45 -1.54
CA LYS A 200 3.79 -14.55 -1.33
C LYS A 200 3.37 -14.27 0.11
N ASP A 201 4.13 -14.76 1.08
CA ASP A 201 3.90 -14.48 2.51
C ASP A 201 4.05 -12.98 2.83
N ALA A 202 5.11 -12.34 2.32
CA ALA A 202 5.32 -10.90 2.45
C ALA A 202 4.20 -10.10 1.79
N ALA A 203 3.81 -10.49 0.57
CA ALA A 203 2.71 -9.86 -0.16
C ALA A 203 1.37 -10.01 0.57
N ARG A 204 1.10 -11.16 1.18
CA ARG A 204 -0.12 -11.40 1.96
C ARG A 204 -0.25 -10.41 3.11
N GLY A 205 0.86 -10.08 3.77
CA GLY A 205 0.87 -9.14 4.88
C GLY A 205 0.47 -7.71 4.52
N VAL A 206 0.39 -7.34 3.23
CA VAL A 206 -0.17 -6.04 2.87
C VAL A 206 -1.68 -6.00 3.15
N TYR A 207 -2.39 -7.13 3.05
CA TYR A 207 -3.86 -7.14 3.10
C TYR A 207 -4.42 -6.86 4.50
N ASP A 208 -3.62 -7.04 5.54
CA ASP A 208 -3.97 -6.72 6.93
C ASP A 208 -3.04 -5.65 7.55
N GLY A 209 -2.11 -5.11 6.76
CA GLY A 209 -1.14 -4.11 7.19
C GLY A 209 0.09 -4.66 7.94
N SER A 210 0.18 -5.96 8.20
CA SER A 210 1.31 -6.57 8.91
C SER A 210 2.65 -6.40 8.20
N LEU A 211 2.66 -6.36 6.86
CA LEU A 211 3.86 -6.06 6.07
C LEU A 211 4.42 -4.69 6.42
N PHE A 212 3.57 -3.67 6.53
CA PHE A 212 4.02 -2.31 6.82
C PHE A 212 4.65 -2.23 8.20
N ALA A 213 4.03 -2.87 9.20
CA ALA A 213 4.57 -2.95 10.55
C ALA A 213 5.95 -3.63 10.57
N ARG A 214 6.10 -4.75 9.84
CA ARG A 214 7.38 -5.46 9.70
C ARG A 214 8.46 -4.56 9.09
N VAL A 215 8.18 -3.93 7.95
CA VAL A 215 9.13 -3.03 7.26
C VAL A 215 9.55 -1.87 8.16
N VAL A 216 8.63 -1.24 8.88
CA VAL A 216 8.98 -0.14 9.81
C VAL A 216 9.87 -0.65 10.96
N GLN A 217 9.62 -1.84 11.49
CA GLN A 217 10.44 -2.43 12.55
C GLN A 217 11.85 -2.75 12.07
N GLU A 218 12.00 -3.42 10.93
CA GLU A 218 13.28 -3.74 10.30
C GLU A 218 14.11 -2.47 10.08
N ARG A 219 13.50 -1.42 9.53
CA ARG A 219 14.17 -0.14 9.29
C ARG A 219 14.64 0.54 10.58
N ARG A 220 13.83 0.48 11.65
CA ARG A 220 14.22 1.03 12.96
C ARG A 220 15.41 0.26 13.54
N ALA A 221 15.42 -1.07 13.41
CA ALA A 221 16.54 -1.90 13.86
C ALA A 221 17.83 -1.54 13.12
N SER A 222 17.80 -1.47 11.79
CA SER A 222 19.00 -1.11 10.99
C SER A 222 19.53 0.29 11.32
N SER A 223 18.66 1.28 11.52
CA SER A 223 19.11 2.64 11.92
C SER A 223 19.74 2.68 13.32
N LEU A 224 19.30 1.82 14.24
CA LEU A 224 19.90 1.71 15.57
C LEU A 224 21.29 1.07 15.49
N GLU A 225 21.44 0.02 14.69
CA GLU A 225 22.75 -0.62 14.43
C GLU A 225 23.74 0.36 13.79
N GLU A 226 23.31 1.14 12.79
CA GLU A 226 24.14 2.18 12.16
C GLU A 226 24.56 3.30 13.12
N THR A 227 23.71 3.66 14.09
CA THR A 227 24.02 4.72 15.07
C THR A 227 24.98 4.22 16.16
N GLN A 228 25.07 2.90 16.36
CA GLN A 228 25.93 2.25 17.35
C GLN A 228 27.29 1.81 16.79
N ALA A 229 27.44 1.80 15.45
CA ALA A 229 28.67 1.47 14.73
C ALA A 229 29.56 2.71 14.50
#